data_AF-A0A934VXM0-F1
#
_entry.id   AF-A0A934VXM0-F1
#
_cell.length_a   1.000
_cell.length_b   1.000
_cell.length_c   1.000
_cell.angle_alpha   90.00
_cell.angle_beta   90.00
_cell.angle_gamma   90.00
#
_symmetry.space_group_name_H-M   'P 1'
#
loop_
_entity.id
_entity.type
_entity.pdbx_description
1 polymer ?
#
loop_
_entity_poly.entity_id
_entity_poly.type
_entity_poly.pdbx_seq_one_letter_code
_entity_poly.pdbx_strand_id
1 'polypeptide(L)'
;MKPKSYLTLKRNGFIARTALTTIVAAFSVAAVQNAKAIDWDGGGDGTSFGDAANWDGDAVPDATQEAALGANSATISSGDFSVDWVSATSGSLTMTGGSITMDYAAGYGANFGTEGGSVLTMSGSSLITMSNMTVWRIGSGSYAGTTTLNMSDDASIVRTGGGYFVLGNGNFTGTMSGNSSISSDASEFYIGDGNSNDQVATLDMSGTSSISVTGGRLVVAHGSLTDSTINLHDSASISITSTDASVIGNGGSAVVNLYDSSTFDAAYLKVGDNTTSALVTINDNASMNVTKLSIGHYAGSAATGTVDVNGSGAVLTAGDIIMGRDDSAGGAMSSYLNINGGTVIANSIQHGGGDAGTTQLITVDGGTIQAASDSTEFFSNTAAPSTNVELMVAISGGGMTFNTAGYDVATAQSFTGTGGFTKTGAGTLTLSGESTFTGGMTVMAGTLSLASAAALTSDTTLDLATGTALSLFYGDDTQTIAALLVDGVDTGLTGTYTVDELNGEDLGVTFTGDSGSTLTIGMVPEPSVAALSALMALGLLRRSRRA
;
A
#
# COMPACT_ATOMS: atom_id res chain seq x y z
N MET A 1 61.83 79.59 7.95
CA MET A 1 61.85 79.10 9.34
C MET A 1 60.95 77.86 9.43
N LYS A 2 61.56 76.72 9.84
CA LYS A 2 61.05 75.41 10.33
C LYS A 2 59.76 74.76 9.77
N PRO A 3 59.79 73.43 9.47
CA PRO A 3 58.65 72.64 8.98
C PRO A 3 57.85 71.95 10.11
N LYS A 4 56.61 71.52 9.80
CA LYS A 4 55.91 70.43 10.48
C LYS A 4 55.59 69.34 9.45
N SER A 5 56.22 68.17 9.64
CA SER A 5 56.11 67.00 8.76
C SER A 5 55.14 65.99 9.36
N TYR A 6 54.22 65.49 8.55
CA TYR A 6 53.47 64.25 8.80
C TYR A 6 54.38 63.05 8.50
N LEU A 7 54.43 62.07 9.40
CA LEU A 7 55.20 60.84 9.21
C LEU A 7 54.28 59.61 9.30
N THR A 8 54.14 58.95 8.16
CA THR A 8 53.65 57.59 7.97
C THR A 8 54.59 56.59 8.64
N LEU A 9 54.07 55.61 9.39
CA LEU A 9 54.86 54.48 9.88
C LEU A 9 54.22 53.14 9.47
N LYS A 10 54.93 52.42 8.60
CA LYS A 10 54.81 50.97 8.42
C LYS A 10 56.09 50.29 8.95
N ARG A 11 55.85 49.32 9.83
CA ARG A 11 56.48 47.99 9.98
C ARG A 11 57.81 47.80 10.75
N ASN A 12 57.81 46.64 11.44
CA ASN A 12 58.85 45.87 12.15
C ASN A 12 58.82 46.12 13.67
N GLY A 13 58.60 45.16 14.57
CA GLY A 13 58.80 43.72 14.55
C GLY A 13 59.72 43.36 15.72
N PHE A 14 59.21 42.79 16.82
CA PHE A 14 60.04 42.06 17.78
C PHE A 14 59.23 41.11 18.67
N ILE A 15 59.94 40.06 19.07
CA ILE A 15 59.55 38.80 19.70
C ILE A 15 59.37 38.97 21.20
N ALA A 16 58.38 38.29 21.80
CA ALA A 16 58.45 37.86 23.19
C ALA A 16 57.77 36.49 23.35
N ARG A 17 58.61 35.50 23.69
CA ARG A 17 58.25 34.14 24.11
C ARG A 17 57.51 34.21 25.46
N THR A 18 56.40 33.49 25.58
CA THR A 18 55.83 33.11 26.89
C THR A 18 55.56 31.61 26.89
N ALA A 19 55.89 30.99 28.01
CA ALA A 19 56.20 29.58 28.19
C ALA A 19 55.06 28.60 27.86
N LEU A 20 55.47 27.53 27.20
CA LEU A 20 54.75 26.28 26.96
C LEU A 20 54.56 25.55 28.30
N THR A 21 53.33 25.50 28.81
CA THR A 21 52.95 24.53 29.85
C THR A 21 52.07 23.50 29.16
N THR A 22 52.66 22.37 28.79
CA THR A 22 51.98 21.25 28.15
C THR A 22 51.05 20.61 29.17
N ILE A 23 49.75 20.93 29.12
CA ILE A 23 48.72 20.05 29.66
C ILE A 23 48.60 18.91 28.64
N VAL A 24 49.36 17.83 28.84
CA VAL A 24 49.02 16.53 28.25
C VAL A 24 47.80 16.05 29.01
N ALA A 25 46.62 16.54 28.63
CA ALA A 25 45.42 15.76 28.83
C ALA A 25 45.61 14.56 27.91
N ALA A 26 45.81 13.39 28.50
CA ALA A 26 45.70 12.14 27.79
C ALA A 26 44.26 12.03 27.27
N PHE A 27 43.97 12.64 26.12
CA PHE A 27 43.02 12.07 25.21
C PHE A 27 43.67 10.77 24.76
N SER A 28 43.37 9.68 25.47
CA SER A 28 43.26 8.43 24.76
C SER A 28 42.23 8.71 23.67
N VAL A 29 42.70 8.89 22.43
CA VAL A 29 41.95 8.36 21.30
C VAL A 29 41.73 6.91 21.74
N ALA A 30 40.51 6.60 22.19
CA ALA A 30 40.13 5.20 22.32
C ALA A 30 40.45 4.64 20.94
N ALA A 31 41.48 3.80 20.86
CA ALA A 31 41.69 3.01 19.67
C ALA A 31 40.35 2.35 19.42
N VAL A 32 39.74 2.64 18.27
CA VAL A 32 38.53 1.97 17.82
C VAL A 32 38.93 0.50 17.75
N GLN A 33 38.56 -0.28 18.77
CA GLN A 33 38.65 -1.71 18.67
C GLN A 33 37.60 -2.08 17.64
N ASN A 34 38.04 -2.41 16.43
CA ASN A 34 37.30 -3.42 15.68
C ASN A 34 37.17 -4.59 16.64
N ALA A 35 35.94 -5.06 16.89
CA ALA A 35 35.75 -6.28 17.65
C ALA A 35 36.70 -7.34 17.11
N LYS A 36 37.44 -8.00 18.01
CA LYS A 36 38.32 -9.08 17.58
C LYS A 36 37.40 -10.19 17.09
N ALA A 37 37.39 -10.44 15.77
CA ALA A 37 36.72 -11.62 15.24
C ALA A 37 37.33 -12.88 15.85
N ILE A 38 36.47 -13.79 16.27
CA ILE A 38 36.83 -15.16 16.58
C ILE A 38 36.18 -16.02 15.50
N ASP A 39 37.02 -16.66 14.71
CA ASP A 39 36.59 -17.48 13.58
C ASP A 39 36.14 -18.86 14.06
N TRP A 40 35.06 -19.35 13.47
CA TRP A 40 34.62 -20.73 13.62
C TRP A 40 35.60 -21.66 12.91
N ASP A 41 36.28 -22.50 13.68
CA ASP A 41 37.20 -23.51 13.13
C ASP A 41 36.56 -24.90 13.05
N GLY A 42 35.40 -25.09 13.69
CA GLY A 42 34.66 -26.35 13.70
C GLY A 42 35.42 -27.48 14.38
N GLY A 43 36.27 -27.17 15.37
CA GLY A 43 36.83 -28.15 16.29
C GLY A 43 35.77 -28.86 17.13
N GLY A 44 36.01 -29.10 18.42
CA GLY A 44 34.99 -29.62 19.35
C GLY A 44 34.05 -30.71 18.81
N ASP A 45 32.75 -30.46 18.92
CA ASP A 45 31.70 -31.25 18.27
C ASP A 45 31.36 -30.80 16.83
N GLY A 46 31.98 -29.70 16.36
CA GLY A 46 31.86 -29.14 15.03
C GLY A 46 30.51 -28.50 14.72
N THR A 47 29.60 -28.36 15.69
CA THR A 47 28.22 -27.92 15.44
C THR A 47 27.65 -26.97 16.49
N SER A 48 27.96 -27.15 17.78
CA SER A 48 27.32 -26.38 18.86
C SER A 48 27.98 -25.01 19.04
N PHE A 49 27.20 -23.93 18.94
CA PHE A 49 27.71 -22.56 19.07
C PHE A 49 28.39 -22.31 20.43
N GLY A 50 27.88 -22.92 21.50
CA GLY A 50 28.40 -22.77 22.85
C GLY A 50 29.56 -23.69 23.21
N ASP A 51 30.02 -24.57 22.30
CA ASP A 51 31.23 -25.36 22.54
C ASP A 51 32.45 -24.50 22.21
N ALA A 52 33.23 -24.18 23.24
CA ALA A 52 34.40 -23.32 23.13
C ALA A 52 35.42 -23.89 22.12
N ALA A 53 35.51 -25.21 21.98
CA ALA A 53 36.45 -25.87 21.07
C ALA A 53 36.07 -25.76 19.58
N ASN A 54 34.92 -25.16 19.24
CA ASN A 54 34.52 -24.87 17.86
C ASN A 54 35.00 -23.50 17.34
N TRP A 55 35.70 -22.75 18.20
CA TRP A 55 36.12 -21.37 17.96
C TRP A 55 37.64 -21.24 18.09
N ASP A 56 38.25 -20.44 17.21
CA ASP A 56 39.70 -20.20 17.25
C ASP A 56 40.14 -19.68 18.63
N GLY A 57 41.09 -20.39 19.24
CA GLY A 57 41.56 -20.12 20.60
C GLY A 57 40.76 -20.79 21.72
N ASP A 58 39.89 -21.76 21.38
CA ASP A 58 39.12 -22.59 22.31
C ASP A 58 38.26 -21.76 23.29
N ALA A 59 37.60 -20.70 22.79
CA ALA A 59 36.79 -19.79 23.58
C ALA A 59 35.54 -19.31 22.81
N VAL A 60 34.36 -19.43 23.44
CA VAL A 60 33.12 -18.87 22.89
C VAL A 60 33.22 -17.34 22.81
N PRO A 61 32.83 -16.70 21.69
CA PRO A 61 32.85 -15.25 21.54
C PRO A 61 32.04 -14.54 22.62
N ASP A 62 32.58 -13.46 23.16
CA ASP A 62 31.90 -12.59 24.13
C ASP A 62 31.31 -11.32 23.48
N ALA A 63 30.65 -10.47 24.29
CA ALA A 63 29.95 -9.26 23.86
C ALA A 63 30.84 -8.21 23.17
N THR A 64 32.16 -8.38 23.20
CA THR A 64 33.14 -7.49 22.54
C THR A 64 33.73 -8.08 21.27
N GLN A 65 33.26 -9.26 20.87
CA GLN A 65 33.83 -10.07 19.80
C GLN A 65 32.80 -10.40 18.73
N GLU A 66 33.24 -10.33 17.48
CA GLU A 66 32.48 -10.84 16.34
C GLU A 66 32.57 -12.38 16.33
N ALA A 67 31.41 -13.03 16.22
CA ALA A 67 31.29 -14.46 16.03
C ALA A 67 31.25 -14.77 14.53
N ALA A 68 32.40 -15.09 13.94
CA ALA A 68 32.57 -15.23 12.50
C ALA A 68 32.46 -16.70 12.04
N LEU A 69 31.32 -17.08 11.45
CA LEU A 69 31.06 -18.45 11.00
C LEU A 69 31.76 -18.81 9.68
N GLY A 70 32.11 -17.80 8.87
CA GLY A 70 32.61 -18.02 7.52
C GLY A 70 31.62 -18.84 6.69
N ALA A 71 32.09 -19.94 6.11
CA ALA A 71 31.31 -20.88 5.31
C ALA A 71 30.76 -22.09 6.12
N ASN A 72 30.95 -22.10 7.44
CA ASN A 72 30.59 -23.22 8.31
C ASN A 72 29.15 -23.11 8.83
N SER A 73 28.68 -24.16 9.51
CA SER A 73 27.34 -24.20 10.11
C SER A 73 27.41 -24.36 11.63
N ALA A 74 26.69 -23.51 12.35
CA ALA A 74 26.57 -23.54 13.80
C ALA A 74 25.11 -23.72 14.25
N THR A 75 24.92 -24.34 15.41
CA THR A 75 23.61 -24.63 16.01
C THR A 75 23.52 -24.10 17.44
N ILE A 76 22.38 -23.48 17.77
CA ILE A 76 21.97 -23.13 19.13
C ILE A 76 20.66 -23.84 19.43
N SER A 77 20.70 -24.81 20.35
CA SER A 77 19.49 -25.47 20.85
C SER A 77 19.01 -24.92 22.19
N SER A 78 19.90 -24.29 22.95
CA SER A 78 19.66 -23.66 24.25
C SER A 78 20.84 -22.76 24.64
N GLY A 79 20.67 -21.98 25.71
CA GLY A 79 21.69 -21.05 26.22
C GLY A 79 21.47 -19.62 25.73
N ASP A 80 22.09 -18.67 26.44
CA ASP A 80 22.02 -17.24 26.15
C ASP A 80 23.43 -16.74 25.85
N PHE A 81 23.62 -16.21 24.64
CA PHE A 81 24.91 -15.75 24.16
C PHE A 81 24.87 -14.24 23.95
N SER A 82 25.90 -13.54 24.42
CA SER A 82 26.09 -12.13 24.13
C SER A 82 27.34 -12.01 23.29
N VAL A 83 27.19 -11.49 22.08
CA VAL A 83 28.28 -11.25 21.14
C VAL A 83 28.19 -9.83 20.62
N ASP A 84 29.24 -9.33 19.99
CA ASP A 84 29.19 -8.03 19.34
C ASP A 84 28.24 -8.08 18.13
N TRP A 85 28.49 -9.03 17.22
CA TRP A 85 27.59 -9.45 16.15
C TRP A 85 27.97 -10.84 15.64
N VAL A 86 27.06 -11.48 14.89
CA VAL A 86 27.32 -12.74 14.18
C VAL A 86 27.46 -12.47 12.69
N SER A 87 28.49 -13.02 12.08
CA SER A 87 28.73 -12.94 10.65
C SER A 87 28.83 -14.32 10.02
N ALA A 88 28.40 -14.43 8.77
CA ALA A 88 28.54 -15.61 7.93
C ALA A 88 28.82 -15.15 6.51
N THR A 89 29.74 -15.78 5.79
CA THR A 89 29.96 -15.50 4.36
C THR A 89 28.96 -16.30 3.54
N SER A 90 29.06 -17.62 3.56
CA SER A 90 28.09 -18.59 3.01
C SER A 90 27.63 -19.64 4.03
N GLY A 91 27.99 -19.43 5.30
CA GLY A 91 27.68 -20.32 6.41
C GLY A 91 26.23 -20.25 6.87
N SER A 92 25.88 -21.11 7.82
CA SER A 92 24.52 -21.21 8.35
C SER A 92 24.48 -21.12 9.87
N LEU A 93 23.47 -20.44 10.40
CA LEU A 93 23.14 -20.48 11.83
C LEU A 93 21.75 -21.08 11.98
N THR A 94 21.64 -22.15 12.75
CA THR A 94 20.37 -22.78 13.12
C THR A 94 20.09 -22.59 14.61
N MET A 95 18.98 -21.97 14.96
CA MET A 95 18.52 -21.81 16.34
C MET A 95 17.21 -22.56 16.51
N THR A 96 17.16 -23.56 17.39
CA THR A 96 15.91 -24.26 17.78
C THR A 96 15.42 -23.87 19.17
N GLY A 97 16.17 -22.99 19.83
CA GLY A 97 15.92 -22.42 21.15
C GLY A 97 17.05 -21.45 21.50
N GLY A 98 17.15 -21.06 22.77
CA GLY A 98 18.20 -20.15 23.24
C GLY A 98 18.09 -18.72 22.69
N SER A 99 19.06 -17.87 23.03
CA SER A 99 19.09 -16.48 22.61
C SER A 99 20.47 -15.98 22.20
N ILE A 100 20.48 -15.01 21.28
CA ILE A 100 21.65 -14.18 20.99
C ILE A 100 21.27 -12.73 21.26
N THR A 101 22.08 -12.04 22.06
CA THR A 101 22.01 -10.58 22.24
C THR A 101 23.22 -9.95 21.54
N MET A 102 22.95 -8.99 20.67
CA MET A 102 23.95 -8.18 19.96
C MET A 102 23.83 -6.72 20.44
N ASP A 103 24.91 -6.17 20.98
CA ASP A 103 24.94 -4.79 21.49
C ASP A 103 26.19 -4.04 21.02
N TYR A 104 26.11 -3.45 19.82
CA TYR A 104 27.26 -2.81 19.16
C TYR A 104 27.34 -1.32 19.51
N ALA A 105 28.30 -0.94 20.35
CA ALA A 105 28.42 0.45 20.83
C ALA A 105 29.11 1.43 19.86
N ALA A 106 29.61 1.01 18.70
CA ALA A 106 30.56 1.80 17.89
C ALA A 106 30.10 2.28 16.50
N GLY A 107 28.79 2.37 16.24
CA GLY A 107 28.25 3.17 15.11
C GLY A 107 28.42 2.60 13.69
N TYR A 108 28.87 1.36 13.52
CA TYR A 108 28.97 0.66 12.24
C TYR A 108 27.79 -0.30 12.02
N GLY A 109 27.60 -0.75 10.77
CA GLY A 109 26.56 -1.71 10.42
C GLY A 109 27.07 -3.15 10.51
N ALA A 110 26.22 -4.09 10.92
CA ALA A 110 26.53 -5.53 10.91
C ALA A 110 25.67 -6.26 9.90
N ASN A 111 26.20 -7.35 9.33
CA ASN A 111 25.54 -8.13 8.29
C ASN A 111 25.53 -9.62 8.66
N PHE A 112 24.36 -10.23 8.72
CA PHE A 112 24.27 -11.68 8.61
C PHE A 112 24.21 -12.07 7.13
N GLY A 113 25.21 -12.81 6.65
CA GLY A 113 25.37 -13.15 5.24
C GLY A 113 26.07 -12.05 4.44
N THR A 114 27.40 -12.13 4.31
CA THR A 114 28.19 -11.19 3.52
C THR A 114 28.43 -11.66 2.09
N GLU A 115 28.20 -12.94 1.78
CA GLU A 115 28.18 -13.53 0.44
C GLU A 115 26.88 -14.33 0.20
N GLY A 116 26.61 -14.67 -1.05
CA GLY A 116 25.45 -15.48 -1.40
C GLY A 116 25.54 -16.90 -0.82
N GLY A 117 24.40 -17.42 -0.32
CA GLY A 117 24.29 -18.79 0.20
C GLY A 117 24.19 -18.91 1.73
N SER A 118 24.28 -17.80 2.47
CA SER A 118 24.09 -17.82 3.93
C SER A 118 22.66 -18.13 4.34
N VAL A 119 22.47 -18.89 5.41
CA VAL A 119 21.14 -19.30 5.91
C VAL A 119 21.02 -19.05 7.42
N LEU A 120 20.03 -18.25 7.82
CA LEU A 120 19.57 -18.13 9.21
C LEU A 120 18.28 -18.93 9.36
N THR A 121 18.28 -19.97 10.20
CA THR A 121 17.07 -20.73 10.53
C THR A 121 16.76 -20.60 12.01
N MET A 122 15.53 -20.25 12.35
CA MET A 122 15.04 -20.04 13.71
C MET A 122 13.72 -20.77 13.92
N SER A 123 13.60 -21.52 15.01
CA SER A 123 12.39 -22.25 15.41
C SER A 123 12.30 -22.39 16.93
N GLY A 124 11.23 -23.02 17.42
CA GLY A 124 10.92 -23.04 18.85
C GLY A 124 10.80 -21.62 19.42
N SER A 125 11.39 -21.40 20.58
CA SER A 125 11.41 -20.09 21.25
C SER A 125 12.75 -19.35 21.06
N SER A 126 13.44 -19.56 19.93
CA SER A 126 14.73 -18.91 19.67
C SER A 126 14.58 -17.39 19.54
N LEU A 127 15.50 -16.63 20.12
CA LEU A 127 15.46 -15.17 20.14
C LEU A 127 16.77 -14.54 19.66
N ILE A 128 16.69 -13.55 18.77
CA ILE A 128 17.80 -12.63 18.53
C ILE A 128 17.37 -11.23 18.94
N THR A 129 18.13 -10.59 19.83
CA THR A 129 17.93 -9.20 20.25
C THR A 129 19.09 -8.35 19.78
N MET A 130 18.80 -7.16 19.26
CA MET A 130 19.78 -6.20 18.77
C MET A 130 19.53 -4.83 19.39
N SER A 131 20.59 -4.21 19.90
CA SER A 131 20.55 -2.84 20.43
C SER A 131 21.72 -2.00 19.91
N ASN A 132 21.51 -0.68 19.84
CA ASN A 132 22.54 0.35 19.61
C ASN A 132 23.29 0.30 18.26
N MET A 133 22.82 -0.48 17.29
CA MET A 133 23.44 -0.61 15.97
C MET A 133 22.96 0.47 14.99
N THR A 134 23.84 1.07 14.17
CA THR A 134 23.41 2.02 13.12
C THR A 134 22.64 1.31 12.00
N VAL A 135 23.11 0.13 11.57
CA VAL A 135 22.44 -0.69 10.57
C VAL A 135 22.57 -2.17 10.96
N TRP A 136 21.51 -2.95 10.80
CA TRP A 136 21.62 -4.40 10.73
C TRP A 136 21.05 -4.90 9.41
N ARG A 137 21.75 -5.81 8.74
CA ARG A 137 21.32 -6.40 7.48
C ARG A 137 21.30 -7.92 7.56
N ILE A 138 20.32 -8.50 6.90
CA ILE A 138 20.38 -9.87 6.42
C ILE A 138 20.56 -9.77 4.91
N GLY A 139 21.74 -10.10 4.38
CA GLY A 139 22.00 -10.06 2.94
C GLY A 139 23.36 -9.51 2.52
N SER A 140 23.80 -9.97 1.35
CA SER A 140 25.10 -9.71 0.75
C SER A 140 25.02 -8.59 -0.29
N GLY A 141 25.32 -7.35 0.10
CA GLY A 141 25.16 -6.14 -0.71
C GLY A 141 25.97 -5.99 -2.00
N SER A 142 26.48 -7.05 -2.66
CA SER A 142 27.15 -6.97 -3.97
C SER A 142 27.41 -8.33 -4.66
N TYR A 143 27.06 -9.47 -4.06
CA TYR A 143 27.60 -10.77 -4.49
C TYR A 143 26.55 -11.71 -5.13
N ALA A 144 27.00 -12.59 -6.02
CA ALA A 144 26.16 -13.60 -6.66
C ALA A 144 25.73 -14.68 -5.65
N GLY A 145 24.42 -14.77 -5.40
CA GLY A 145 23.78 -15.81 -4.58
C GLY A 145 22.77 -15.21 -3.58
N THR A 146 21.95 -16.07 -2.99
CA THR A 146 20.76 -15.66 -2.21
C THR A 146 21.00 -15.88 -0.72
N THR A 147 20.68 -14.90 0.13
CA THR A 147 20.64 -15.08 1.59
C THR A 147 19.26 -15.55 2.02
N THR A 148 19.20 -16.53 2.91
CA THR A 148 17.94 -17.13 3.37
C THR A 148 17.68 -16.84 4.84
N LEU A 149 16.45 -16.43 5.16
CA LEU A 149 15.91 -16.39 6.53
C LEU A 149 14.73 -17.36 6.62
N ASN A 150 14.75 -18.30 7.57
CA ASN A 150 13.62 -19.18 7.86
C ASN A 150 13.24 -19.03 9.32
N MET A 151 12.00 -18.63 9.59
CA MET A 151 11.44 -18.50 10.94
C MET A 151 10.15 -19.31 11.07
N SER A 152 10.00 -19.99 12.19
CA SER A 152 8.84 -20.83 12.52
C SER A 152 8.57 -20.84 14.02
N ASP A 153 7.47 -21.46 14.43
CA ASP A 153 7.03 -21.54 15.83
C ASP A 153 6.97 -20.15 16.48
N ASP A 154 7.60 -19.93 17.64
CA ASP A 154 7.63 -18.67 18.37
C ASP A 154 8.97 -17.91 18.19
N ALA A 155 9.72 -18.23 17.13
CA ALA A 155 11.01 -17.59 16.87
C ALA A 155 10.88 -16.07 16.71
N SER A 156 11.79 -15.30 17.30
CA SER A 156 11.68 -13.85 17.34
C SER A 156 13.00 -13.12 17.04
N ILE A 157 12.92 -12.06 16.24
CA ILE A 157 13.99 -11.08 16.06
C ILE A 157 13.48 -9.73 16.58
N VAL A 158 14.20 -9.14 17.53
CA VAL A 158 13.85 -7.88 18.16
C VAL A 158 14.98 -6.88 17.97
N ARG A 159 14.69 -5.76 17.30
CA ARG A 159 15.60 -4.63 17.14
C ARG A 159 15.12 -3.44 17.95
N THR A 160 16.06 -2.88 18.72
CA THR A 160 15.89 -1.67 19.53
C THR A 160 17.01 -0.66 19.29
N GLY A 161 16.78 0.61 19.60
CA GLY A 161 17.78 1.68 19.51
C GLY A 161 17.83 2.43 18.17
N GLY A 162 16.82 2.29 17.31
CA GLY A 162 16.68 3.08 16.09
C GLY A 162 17.52 2.57 14.91
N GLY A 163 18.07 3.49 14.11
CA GLY A 163 18.90 3.16 12.94
C GLY A 163 18.13 2.46 11.81
N TYR A 164 18.80 1.56 11.11
CA TYR A 164 18.26 0.86 9.94
C TYR A 164 18.20 -0.65 10.14
N PHE A 165 17.14 -1.28 9.67
CA PHE A 165 17.02 -2.74 9.60
C PHE A 165 16.73 -3.13 8.15
N VAL A 166 17.59 -3.96 7.55
CA VAL A 166 17.42 -4.46 6.20
C VAL A 166 17.20 -5.98 6.20
N LEU A 167 16.06 -6.40 5.69
CA LEU A 167 15.82 -7.76 5.22
C LEU A 167 16.08 -7.80 3.71
N GLY A 168 17.14 -8.47 3.32
CA GLY A 168 17.54 -8.61 1.92
C GLY A 168 18.28 -7.40 1.38
N ASN A 169 19.54 -7.25 1.78
CA ASN A 169 20.48 -6.40 1.06
C ASN A 169 21.06 -7.20 -0.13
N GLY A 170 20.50 -7.02 -1.33
CA GLY A 170 20.71 -7.91 -2.47
C GLY A 170 19.70 -9.06 -2.56
N ASN A 171 20.12 -10.20 -3.14
CA ASN A 171 19.22 -11.35 -3.32
C ASN A 171 18.83 -11.99 -1.98
N PHE A 172 17.54 -12.15 -1.75
CA PHE A 172 16.99 -12.61 -0.47
C PHE A 172 15.77 -13.49 -0.63
N THR A 173 15.68 -14.49 0.25
CA THR A 173 14.45 -15.28 0.44
C THR A 173 14.18 -15.44 1.92
N GLY A 174 13.01 -15.01 2.37
CA GLY A 174 12.54 -15.13 3.74
C GLY A 174 11.30 -16.00 3.81
N THR A 175 11.22 -16.88 4.81
CA THR A 175 9.98 -17.54 5.21
C THR A 175 9.70 -17.27 6.68
N MET A 176 8.45 -16.93 7.00
CA MET A 176 7.94 -16.81 8.37
C MET A 176 6.65 -17.63 8.50
N SER A 177 6.56 -18.43 9.54
CA SER A 177 5.42 -19.31 9.81
C SER A 177 5.19 -19.47 11.31
N GLY A 178 4.12 -20.15 11.70
CA GLY A 178 3.72 -20.25 13.10
C GLY A 178 3.40 -18.86 13.68
N ASN A 179 3.91 -18.58 14.86
CA ASN A 179 3.78 -17.31 15.57
C ASN A 179 5.11 -16.52 15.55
N SER A 180 5.97 -16.76 14.55
CA SER A 180 7.26 -16.09 14.46
C SER A 180 7.11 -14.58 14.28
N SER A 181 8.05 -13.80 14.82
CA SER A 181 7.91 -12.35 14.88
C SER A 181 9.20 -11.60 14.58
N ILE A 182 9.07 -10.46 13.90
CA ILE A 182 10.12 -9.45 13.78
C ILE A 182 9.59 -8.13 14.31
N SER A 183 10.22 -7.58 15.33
CA SER A 183 9.87 -6.28 15.90
C SER A 183 11.03 -5.30 15.75
N SER A 184 10.76 -4.08 15.32
CA SER A 184 11.78 -3.08 15.05
C SER A 184 11.34 -1.66 15.44
N ASP A 185 12.20 -0.94 16.14
CA ASP A 185 12.10 0.52 16.32
C ASP A 185 13.01 1.31 15.35
N ALA A 186 13.51 0.66 14.30
CA ALA A 186 14.32 1.31 13.27
C ALA A 186 13.57 2.49 12.64
N SER A 187 14.31 3.55 12.28
CA SER A 187 13.76 4.67 11.53
C SER A 187 13.39 4.26 10.11
N GLU A 188 14.09 3.27 9.54
CA GLU A 188 13.66 2.61 8.31
C GLU A 188 13.89 1.11 8.41
N PHE A 189 12.84 0.38 8.04
CA PHE A 189 12.86 -1.07 7.89
C PHE A 189 12.73 -1.37 6.39
N TYR A 190 13.73 -2.04 5.83
CA TYR A 190 13.80 -2.36 4.41
C TYR A 190 13.47 -3.82 4.17
N ILE A 191 12.67 -4.09 3.15
CA ILE A 191 12.52 -5.43 2.54
C ILE A 191 12.92 -5.30 1.08
N GLY A 192 14.08 -5.86 0.75
CA GLY A 192 14.75 -5.64 -0.52
C GLY A 192 15.37 -4.24 -0.58
N ASP A 193 16.66 -4.16 -0.31
CA ASP A 193 17.51 -2.99 -0.53
C ASP A 193 18.62 -3.40 -1.49
N GLY A 194 18.52 -2.95 -2.73
CA GLY A 194 19.44 -3.37 -3.78
C GLY A 194 20.18 -2.24 -4.45
N ASN A 195 21.34 -2.60 -4.99
CA ASN A 195 22.29 -1.68 -5.60
C ASN A 195 22.75 -2.11 -6.99
N SER A 196 22.19 -3.19 -7.52
CA SER A 196 22.46 -3.67 -8.87
C SER A 196 21.18 -4.14 -9.55
N ASN A 197 21.22 -4.11 -10.88
CA ASN A 197 20.19 -4.68 -11.73
C ASN A 197 20.08 -6.20 -11.44
N ASP A 198 18.87 -6.76 -11.50
CA ASP A 198 18.55 -8.20 -11.34
C ASP A 198 18.53 -8.75 -9.90
N GLN A 199 18.51 -7.89 -8.88
CA GLN A 199 18.37 -8.34 -7.49
C GLN A 199 16.91 -8.61 -7.13
N VAL A 200 16.65 -9.77 -6.51
CA VAL A 200 15.31 -10.21 -6.11
C VAL A 200 15.26 -10.47 -4.60
N ALA A 201 14.28 -9.85 -3.92
CA ALA A 201 13.98 -10.14 -2.52
C ALA A 201 12.56 -10.72 -2.41
N THR A 202 12.41 -11.88 -1.78
CA THR A 202 11.10 -12.49 -1.52
C THR A 202 10.93 -12.74 -0.04
N LEU A 203 9.75 -12.44 0.50
CA LEU A 203 9.35 -12.78 1.86
C LEU A 203 7.96 -13.41 1.85
N ASP A 204 7.87 -14.66 2.28
CA ASP A 204 6.61 -15.39 2.44
C ASP A 204 6.27 -15.53 3.92
N MET A 205 5.10 -15.04 4.31
CA MET A 205 4.58 -15.08 5.68
C MET A 205 3.29 -15.89 5.74
N SER A 206 3.15 -16.74 6.76
CA SER A 206 1.98 -17.61 6.97
C SER A 206 1.69 -17.81 8.47
N GLY A 207 0.62 -18.54 8.80
CA GLY A 207 0.19 -18.73 10.18
C GLY A 207 -0.25 -17.42 10.84
N THR A 208 0.29 -17.12 12.02
CA THR A 208 0.12 -15.84 12.73
C THR A 208 1.42 -15.05 12.80
N SER A 209 2.34 -15.29 11.86
CA SER A 209 3.62 -14.59 11.83
C SER A 209 3.44 -13.08 11.64
N SER A 210 4.34 -12.29 12.23
CA SER A 210 4.16 -10.83 12.29
C SER A 210 5.44 -10.03 12.09
N ILE A 211 5.31 -8.88 11.43
CA ILE A 211 6.32 -7.83 11.42
C ILE A 211 5.71 -6.56 12.02
N SER A 212 6.38 -5.98 13.02
CA SER A 212 5.97 -4.72 13.64
C SER A 212 7.09 -3.67 13.53
N VAL A 213 6.76 -2.50 12.99
CA VAL A 213 7.67 -1.36 12.87
C VAL A 213 7.10 -0.18 13.67
N THR A 214 7.79 0.20 14.74
CA THR A 214 7.30 1.22 15.68
C THR A 214 8.05 2.55 15.61
N GLY A 215 9.30 2.54 15.16
CA GLY A 215 10.15 3.73 15.15
C GLY A 215 9.96 4.64 13.94
N GLY A 216 9.86 4.06 12.75
CA GLY A 216 9.74 4.80 11.49
C GLY A 216 8.96 4.02 10.44
N ARG A 217 9.43 4.03 9.20
CA ARG A 217 8.68 3.52 8.05
C ARG A 217 9.17 2.17 7.53
N LEU A 218 8.28 1.47 6.84
CA LEU A 218 8.62 0.35 5.96
C LEU A 218 8.97 0.86 4.55
N VAL A 219 10.02 0.32 3.95
CA VAL A 219 10.41 0.58 2.57
C VAL A 219 10.61 -0.75 1.85
N VAL A 220 9.87 -0.98 0.77
CA VAL A 220 9.94 -2.21 -0.03
C VAL A 220 10.51 -1.89 -1.41
N ALA A 221 11.45 -2.73 -1.87
CA ALA A 221 12.18 -2.55 -3.13
C ALA A 221 12.91 -1.20 -3.19
N HIS A 222 13.77 -0.94 -2.21
CA HIS A 222 14.63 0.23 -2.19
C HIS A 222 15.81 0.07 -3.17
N GLY A 223 16.12 1.16 -3.87
CA GLY A 223 17.27 1.23 -4.78
C GLY A 223 16.91 0.87 -6.23
N SER A 224 17.80 1.20 -7.16
CA SER A 224 17.50 1.11 -8.59
C SER A 224 17.31 -0.35 -9.02
N LEU A 225 16.09 -0.69 -9.47
CA LEU A 225 15.75 -1.93 -10.19
C LEU A 225 15.83 -3.24 -9.36
N THR A 226 15.59 -3.15 -8.05
CA THR A 226 15.36 -4.36 -7.22
C THR A 226 13.91 -4.80 -7.36
N ASP A 227 13.68 -6.09 -7.60
CA ASP A 227 12.32 -6.65 -7.58
C ASP A 227 12.07 -7.27 -6.20
N SER A 228 11.09 -6.75 -5.46
CA SER A 228 10.75 -7.28 -4.13
C SER A 228 9.32 -7.78 -4.09
N THR A 229 9.14 -9.00 -3.58
CA THR A 229 7.83 -9.63 -3.39
C THR A 229 7.61 -9.95 -1.91
N ILE A 230 6.44 -9.59 -1.40
CA ILE A 230 5.99 -9.98 -0.06
C ILE A 230 4.64 -10.69 -0.22
N ASN A 231 4.51 -11.89 0.33
CA ASN A 231 3.24 -12.63 0.35
C ASN A 231 2.83 -12.88 1.79
N LEU A 232 1.61 -12.50 2.15
CA LEU A 232 0.99 -12.79 3.44
C LEU A 232 -0.17 -13.77 3.24
N HIS A 233 -0.11 -14.90 3.94
CA HIS A 233 -1.14 -15.93 3.97
C HIS A 233 -1.71 -16.11 5.38
N ASP A 234 -2.80 -16.87 5.49
CA ASP A 234 -3.50 -17.18 6.74
C ASP A 234 -3.87 -15.91 7.54
N SER A 235 -3.26 -15.69 8.70
CA SER A 235 -3.44 -14.51 9.58
C SER A 235 -2.11 -13.79 9.80
N ALA A 236 -1.18 -13.90 8.86
CA ALA A 236 0.06 -13.16 8.91
C ALA A 236 -0.18 -11.65 8.84
N SER A 237 0.66 -10.86 9.50
CA SER A 237 0.45 -9.42 9.63
C SER A 237 1.71 -8.58 9.48
N ILE A 238 1.56 -7.40 8.87
CA ILE A 238 2.56 -6.33 8.90
C ILE A 238 1.90 -5.09 9.49
N SER A 239 2.47 -4.53 10.55
CA SER A 239 1.93 -3.36 11.25
C SER A 239 2.99 -2.29 11.43
N ILE A 240 2.72 -1.08 10.93
CA ILE A 240 3.56 0.10 11.07
C ILE A 240 2.80 1.16 11.88
N THR A 241 3.31 1.49 13.07
CA THR A 241 2.64 2.44 13.96
C THR A 241 3.17 3.88 13.84
N SER A 242 4.25 4.10 13.10
CA SER A 242 4.76 5.44 12.81
C SER A 242 3.83 6.19 11.85
N THR A 243 3.86 7.52 11.93
CA THR A 243 3.19 8.42 10.99
C THR A 243 3.99 8.66 9.70
N ASP A 244 5.25 8.22 9.66
CA ASP A 244 6.09 8.37 8.49
C ASP A 244 5.55 7.55 7.31
N ALA A 245 5.62 8.13 6.11
CA ALA A 245 5.12 7.50 4.90
C ALA A 245 5.93 6.22 4.60
N SER A 246 5.29 5.07 4.75
CA SER A 246 5.81 3.80 4.25
C SER A 246 5.65 3.72 2.74
N VAL A 247 6.56 3.01 2.08
CA VAL A 247 6.65 3.01 0.62
C VAL A 247 6.76 1.59 0.10
N ILE A 248 5.88 1.25 -0.83
CA ILE A 248 5.96 0.03 -1.65
C ILE A 248 6.43 0.43 -3.04
N GLY A 249 7.62 -0.05 -3.41
CA GLY A 249 8.30 0.30 -4.65
C GLY A 249 8.99 1.66 -4.52
N ASN A 250 10.23 1.67 -4.00
CA ASN A 250 11.07 2.86 -3.85
C ASN A 250 12.30 2.79 -4.76
N GLY A 251 12.14 3.11 -6.04
CA GLY A 251 13.20 2.94 -7.06
C GLY A 251 13.18 1.59 -7.78
N GLY A 252 12.88 0.50 -7.08
CA GLY A 252 12.74 -0.86 -7.62
C GLY A 252 11.27 -1.28 -7.76
N SER A 253 11.01 -2.39 -8.45
CA SER A 253 9.63 -2.91 -8.58
C SER A 253 9.21 -3.64 -7.31
N ALA A 254 7.98 -3.44 -6.86
CA ALA A 254 7.48 -4.09 -5.66
C ALA A 254 6.12 -4.76 -5.88
N VAL A 255 5.94 -5.94 -5.28
CA VAL A 255 4.68 -6.66 -5.21
C VAL A 255 4.41 -7.02 -3.75
N VAL A 256 3.25 -6.65 -3.24
CA VAL A 256 2.78 -7.07 -1.92
C VAL A 256 1.41 -7.73 -2.09
N ASN A 257 1.31 -9.01 -1.77
CA ASN A 257 0.07 -9.77 -1.87
C ASN A 257 -0.42 -10.15 -0.48
N LEU A 258 -1.70 -9.89 -0.24
CA LEU A 258 -2.41 -10.30 0.95
C LEU A 258 -3.46 -11.34 0.54
N TYR A 259 -3.46 -12.48 1.22
CA TYR A 259 -4.38 -13.59 1.02
C TYR A 259 -5.08 -13.96 2.33
N ASP A 260 -6.10 -14.82 2.22
CA ASP A 260 -6.82 -15.40 3.36
C ASP A 260 -7.39 -14.36 4.33
N SER A 261 -6.86 -14.23 5.54
CA SER A 261 -7.26 -13.24 6.57
C SER A 261 -6.07 -12.40 7.04
N SER A 262 -5.04 -12.27 6.19
CA SER A 262 -3.85 -11.48 6.49
C SER A 262 -4.14 -9.98 6.56
N THR A 263 -3.26 -9.24 7.25
CA THR A 263 -3.44 -7.81 7.47
C THR A 263 -2.19 -6.98 7.16
N PHE A 264 -2.41 -5.78 6.61
CA PHE A 264 -1.38 -4.74 6.48
C PHE A 264 -1.91 -3.43 7.05
N ASP A 265 -1.28 -2.93 8.11
CA ASP A 265 -1.69 -1.71 8.79
C ASP A 265 -0.57 -0.67 8.75
N ALA A 266 -0.87 0.55 8.33
CA ALA A 266 0.08 1.67 8.35
C ALA A 266 -0.64 3.01 8.51
N ALA A 267 -0.01 4.01 9.14
CA ALA A 267 -0.63 5.35 9.14
C ALA A 267 -0.69 5.91 7.71
N TYR A 268 0.44 5.94 7.01
CA TYR A 268 0.51 6.46 5.65
C TYR A 268 1.28 5.50 4.74
N LEU A 269 0.66 5.09 3.64
CA LEU A 269 1.26 4.26 2.60
C LEU A 269 1.32 4.99 1.25
N LYS A 270 2.48 4.89 0.59
CA LYS A 270 2.68 5.22 -0.82
C LYS A 270 2.91 3.94 -1.61
N VAL A 271 2.15 3.75 -2.69
CA VAL A 271 2.32 2.64 -3.64
C VAL A 271 2.84 3.23 -4.94
N GLY A 272 4.13 3.01 -5.21
CA GLY A 272 4.79 3.47 -6.43
C GLY A 272 5.47 4.83 -6.30
N ASP A 273 6.65 4.85 -5.68
CA ASP A 273 7.50 6.04 -5.55
C ASP A 273 8.88 5.82 -6.19
N ASN A 274 9.25 6.62 -7.17
CA ASN A 274 10.48 6.45 -7.93
C ASN A 274 10.63 5.15 -8.73
N THR A 275 9.59 4.32 -8.86
CA THR A 275 9.68 2.96 -9.39
C THR A 275 9.22 2.82 -10.84
N THR A 276 9.59 1.71 -11.50
CA THR A 276 8.93 1.19 -12.70
C THR A 276 7.51 0.68 -12.41
N SER A 277 7.30 -0.06 -11.32
CA SER A 277 6.01 -0.67 -10.99
C SER A 277 5.90 -1.02 -9.50
N ALA A 278 4.81 -0.63 -8.85
CA ALA A 278 4.42 -1.10 -7.53
C ALA A 278 3.00 -1.65 -7.57
N LEU A 279 2.81 -2.85 -7.07
CA LEU A 279 1.52 -3.53 -6.97
C LEU A 279 1.25 -3.96 -5.53
N VAL A 280 0.06 -3.62 -5.06
CA VAL A 280 -0.54 -4.21 -3.86
C VAL A 280 -1.79 -4.97 -4.27
N THR A 281 -1.89 -6.23 -3.87
CA THR A 281 -3.08 -7.06 -4.12
C THR A 281 -3.70 -7.48 -2.79
N ILE A 282 -4.97 -7.18 -2.57
CA ILE A 282 -5.75 -7.64 -1.43
C ILE A 282 -6.76 -8.67 -1.95
N ASN A 283 -6.63 -9.92 -1.54
CA ASN A 283 -7.47 -11.03 -2.00
C ASN A 283 -8.27 -11.67 -0.87
N ASP A 284 -9.29 -12.43 -1.24
CA ASP A 284 -10.07 -13.30 -0.36
C ASP A 284 -10.74 -12.55 0.80
N ASN A 285 -10.29 -12.73 2.04
CA ASN A 285 -10.79 -12.00 3.22
C ASN A 285 -9.69 -11.14 3.87
N ALA A 286 -8.61 -10.86 3.13
CA ALA A 286 -7.51 -10.06 3.65
C ALA A 286 -7.91 -8.58 3.77
N SER A 287 -7.18 -7.85 4.61
CA SER A 287 -7.45 -6.43 4.82
C SER A 287 -6.20 -5.57 4.83
N MET A 288 -6.34 -4.36 4.29
CA MET A 288 -5.37 -3.28 4.44
C MET A 288 -6.03 -2.10 5.11
N ASN A 289 -5.45 -1.61 6.21
CA ASN A 289 -5.96 -0.45 6.93
C ASN A 289 -4.90 0.66 6.96
N VAL A 290 -5.23 1.78 6.32
CA VAL A 290 -4.37 2.95 6.28
C VAL A 290 -5.13 4.24 6.58
N THR A 291 -4.48 5.22 7.21
CA THR A 291 -5.14 6.53 7.42
C THR A 291 -5.04 7.39 6.16
N LYS A 292 -3.98 7.22 5.38
CA LYS A 292 -3.79 7.86 4.08
C LYS A 292 -3.17 6.84 3.11
N LEU A 293 -3.63 6.85 1.87
CA LEU A 293 -3.07 6.08 0.77
C LEU A 293 -2.75 7.03 -0.39
N SER A 294 -1.56 6.95 -0.96
CA SER A 294 -1.25 7.58 -2.25
C SER A 294 -0.82 6.50 -3.22
N ILE A 295 -1.47 6.46 -4.38
CA ILE A 295 -1.22 5.49 -5.44
C ILE A 295 -0.56 6.24 -6.59
N GLY A 296 0.72 5.96 -6.84
CA GLY A 296 1.57 6.67 -7.80
C GLY A 296 2.10 7.99 -7.24
N HIS A 297 3.43 8.15 -7.18
CA HIS A 297 4.07 9.35 -6.63
C HIS A 297 5.18 9.94 -7.52
N TYR A 298 6.21 9.22 -7.95
CA TYR A 298 7.34 9.90 -8.64
C TYR A 298 8.18 8.98 -9.55
N ALA A 299 8.98 9.62 -10.42
CA ALA A 299 9.97 9.16 -11.42
C ALA A 299 9.51 8.83 -12.84
N GLY A 300 9.76 9.77 -13.76
CA GLY A 300 9.79 9.52 -15.21
C GLY A 300 8.43 9.07 -15.78
N SER A 301 8.28 9.11 -17.10
CA SER A 301 6.99 8.84 -17.76
C SER A 301 6.48 7.38 -17.68
N ALA A 302 7.06 6.52 -16.83
CA ALA A 302 6.77 5.09 -16.77
C ALA A 302 6.39 4.57 -15.36
N ALA A 303 6.43 5.40 -14.32
CA ALA A 303 6.09 4.95 -12.97
C ALA A 303 4.61 4.54 -12.86
N THR A 304 4.36 3.35 -12.32
CA THR A 304 3.02 2.81 -12.12
C THR A 304 2.81 2.38 -10.67
N GLY A 305 1.77 2.91 -10.03
CA GLY A 305 1.25 2.42 -8.75
C GLY A 305 -0.10 1.76 -8.96
N THR A 306 -0.27 0.53 -8.48
CA THR A 306 -1.51 -0.24 -8.61
C THR A 306 -1.93 -0.82 -7.27
N VAL A 307 -3.21 -0.71 -6.95
CA VAL A 307 -3.85 -1.40 -5.83
C VAL A 307 -5.05 -2.18 -6.36
N ASP A 308 -5.03 -3.49 -6.16
CA ASP A 308 -6.11 -4.41 -6.55
C ASP A 308 -6.85 -4.90 -5.29
N VAL A 309 -8.17 -4.79 -5.28
CA VAL A 309 -9.05 -5.28 -4.21
C VAL A 309 -9.99 -6.33 -4.80
N ASN A 310 -9.63 -7.60 -4.59
CA ASN A 310 -10.20 -8.74 -5.32
C ASN A 310 -10.99 -9.67 -4.41
N GLY A 311 -12.17 -10.09 -4.88
CA GLY A 311 -13.03 -11.01 -4.13
C GLY A 311 -13.84 -10.31 -3.06
N SER A 312 -15.01 -10.87 -2.75
CA SER A 312 -16.04 -10.19 -1.95
C SER A 312 -15.67 -9.95 -0.48
N GLY A 313 -14.64 -10.63 0.05
CA GLY A 313 -14.18 -10.46 1.43
C GLY A 313 -13.02 -9.50 1.59
N ALA A 314 -12.37 -9.06 0.50
CA ALA A 314 -11.21 -8.20 0.56
C ALA A 314 -11.62 -6.78 0.94
N VAL A 315 -10.90 -6.17 1.89
CA VAL A 315 -11.21 -4.83 2.40
C VAL A 315 -9.99 -3.92 2.38
N LEU A 316 -10.10 -2.79 1.69
CA LEU A 316 -9.21 -1.65 1.84
C LEU A 316 -9.92 -0.57 2.65
N THR A 317 -9.45 -0.31 3.87
CA THR A 317 -9.87 0.85 4.66
C THR A 317 -8.82 1.94 4.53
N ALA A 318 -9.21 3.09 3.98
CA ALA A 318 -8.37 4.27 3.88
C ALA A 318 -9.08 5.47 4.51
N GLY A 319 -8.38 6.40 5.16
CA GLY A 319 -8.98 7.71 5.46
C GLY A 319 -9.17 8.48 4.15
N ASP A 320 -8.07 8.95 3.58
CA ASP A 320 -8.05 9.54 2.23
C ASP A 320 -7.24 8.66 1.27
N ILE A 321 -7.77 8.48 0.06
CA ILE A 321 -7.03 7.89 -1.07
C ILE A 321 -6.67 9.02 -2.03
N ILE A 322 -5.41 9.12 -2.42
CA ILE A 322 -4.93 10.07 -3.42
C ILE A 322 -4.50 9.27 -4.65
N MET A 323 -5.21 9.48 -5.76
CA MET A 323 -4.91 8.90 -7.06
C MET A 323 -3.84 9.77 -7.74
N GLY A 324 -2.57 9.42 -7.56
CA GLY A 324 -1.44 10.22 -8.03
C GLY A 324 -0.75 10.95 -6.88
N ARG A 325 -0.05 12.04 -7.22
CA ARG A 325 0.86 12.70 -6.29
C ARG A 325 0.14 13.47 -5.20
N ASP A 326 0.66 13.37 -3.99
CA ASP A 326 0.27 14.20 -2.86
C ASP A 326 1.16 15.43 -2.68
N ASP A 327 2.05 15.69 -3.64
CA ASP A 327 3.05 16.76 -3.62
C ASP A 327 2.99 17.70 -4.86
N SER A 328 3.94 18.63 -4.94
CA SER A 328 4.05 19.59 -6.07
C SER A 328 5.24 19.30 -7.01
N ALA A 329 5.75 18.07 -7.07
CA ALA A 329 6.80 17.67 -8.00
C ALA A 329 6.38 17.74 -9.49
N GLY A 330 7.21 17.25 -10.40
CA GLY A 330 6.87 17.07 -11.83
C GLY A 330 7.04 15.61 -12.26
N GLY A 331 6.47 15.23 -13.40
CA GLY A 331 6.50 13.89 -13.98
C GLY A 331 5.10 13.33 -14.25
N ALA A 332 4.98 12.59 -15.37
CA ALA A 332 3.81 11.77 -15.67
C ALA A 332 3.90 10.42 -14.97
N MET A 333 2.78 9.83 -14.57
CA MET A 333 2.71 8.50 -13.94
C MET A 333 1.38 7.82 -14.20
N SER A 334 1.24 6.55 -13.80
CA SER A 334 -0.03 5.86 -13.83
C SER A 334 -0.43 5.38 -12.44
N SER A 335 -1.67 5.67 -12.06
CA SER A 335 -2.27 5.33 -10.78
C SER A 335 -3.53 4.52 -11.02
N TYR A 336 -3.54 3.27 -10.57
CA TYR A 336 -4.65 2.34 -10.75
C TYR A 336 -5.19 1.86 -9.41
N LEU A 337 -6.50 1.99 -9.23
CA LEU A 337 -7.23 1.34 -8.15
C LEU A 337 -8.30 0.45 -8.78
N ASN A 338 -8.13 -0.86 -8.69
CA ASN A 338 -9.05 -1.82 -9.29
C ASN A 338 -9.84 -2.52 -8.18
N ILE A 339 -11.16 -2.42 -8.23
CA ILE A 339 -12.08 -2.98 -7.24
C ILE A 339 -12.87 -4.10 -7.90
N ASN A 340 -12.28 -5.29 -7.93
CA ASN A 340 -12.83 -6.48 -8.59
C ASN A 340 -13.59 -7.36 -7.58
N GLY A 341 -14.64 -6.77 -7.00
CA GLY A 341 -15.50 -7.42 -6.00
C GLY A 341 -15.40 -6.83 -4.60
N GLY A 342 -14.19 -6.66 -4.05
CA GLY A 342 -14.03 -6.27 -2.65
C GLY A 342 -14.55 -4.87 -2.29
N THR A 343 -14.29 -4.45 -1.06
CA THR A 343 -14.78 -3.17 -0.52
C THR A 343 -13.64 -2.19 -0.29
N VAL A 344 -13.79 -0.98 -0.82
CA VAL A 344 -12.96 0.18 -0.45
C VAL A 344 -13.78 1.08 0.45
N ILE A 345 -13.32 1.31 1.68
CA ILE A 345 -13.93 2.21 2.67
C ILE A 345 -13.07 3.47 2.74
N ALA A 346 -13.62 4.64 2.44
CA ALA A 346 -12.88 5.91 2.45
C ALA A 346 -13.71 7.12 2.91
N ASN A 347 -13.05 8.15 3.46
CA ASN A 347 -13.64 9.49 3.65
C ASN A 347 -13.69 10.24 2.32
N SER A 348 -12.63 10.12 1.53
CA SER A 348 -12.52 10.73 0.20
C SER A 348 -11.57 9.96 -0.71
N ILE A 349 -11.79 10.06 -2.02
CA ILE A 349 -10.86 9.61 -3.06
C ILE A 349 -10.50 10.82 -3.91
N GLN A 350 -9.35 11.39 -3.63
CA GLN A 350 -8.89 12.64 -4.22
C GLN A 350 -8.10 12.36 -5.50
N HIS A 351 -8.25 13.25 -6.46
CA HIS A 351 -7.29 13.31 -7.55
C HIS A 351 -5.93 13.84 -7.01
N GLY A 352 -4.84 13.26 -7.45
CA GLY A 352 -3.49 13.73 -7.13
C GLY A 352 -2.96 14.66 -8.21
N GLY A 353 -1.80 15.27 -7.96
CA GLY A 353 -1.06 15.98 -9.00
C GLY A 353 -0.47 15.04 -10.06
N GLY A 354 -0.13 15.56 -11.25
CA GLY A 354 0.54 14.79 -12.31
C GLY A 354 0.70 15.57 -13.61
N ASP A 355 1.81 15.40 -14.34
CA ASP A 355 2.00 16.12 -15.62
C ASP A 355 1.20 15.49 -16.77
N ALA A 356 1.22 16.12 -17.95
CA ALA A 356 0.62 15.57 -19.16
C ALA A 356 1.10 14.13 -19.44
N GLY A 357 0.16 13.22 -19.71
CA GLY A 357 0.44 11.79 -19.84
C GLY A 357 0.20 10.99 -18.54
N THR A 358 -0.19 11.65 -17.45
CA THR A 358 -0.63 10.96 -16.24
C THR A 358 -1.95 10.24 -16.47
N THR A 359 -2.06 9.00 -15.98
CA THR A 359 -3.32 8.25 -15.92
C THR A 359 -3.73 8.09 -14.46
N GLN A 360 -4.96 8.47 -14.12
CA GLN A 360 -5.58 8.21 -12.82
C GLN A 360 -6.89 7.47 -13.08
N LEU A 361 -6.91 6.17 -12.78
CA LEU A 361 -8.03 5.32 -13.15
C LEU A 361 -8.47 4.47 -11.95
N ILE A 362 -9.76 4.57 -11.65
CA ILE A 362 -10.46 3.64 -10.78
C ILE A 362 -11.32 2.75 -11.66
N THR A 363 -11.12 1.44 -11.59
CA THR A 363 -12.03 0.46 -12.22
C THR A 363 -12.82 -0.26 -11.15
N VAL A 364 -14.11 -0.45 -11.37
CA VAL A 364 -14.98 -1.20 -10.47
C VAL A 364 -15.68 -2.30 -11.24
N ASP A 365 -15.44 -3.55 -10.84
CA ASP A 365 -16.00 -4.74 -11.46
C ASP A 365 -16.62 -5.66 -10.38
N GLY A 366 -17.88 -5.40 -10.06
CA GLY A 366 -18.60 -6.05 -8.95
C GLY A 366 -18.21 -5.53 -7.57
N GLY A 367 -17.36 -4.50 -7.49
CA GLY A 367 -16.83 -3.92 -6.25
C GLY A 367 -17.75 -2.94 -5.52
N THR A 368 -17.41 -2.66 -4.26
CA THR A 368 -18.08 -1.66 -3.43
C THR A 368 -17.14 -0.51 -3.06
N ILE A 369 -17.57 0.73 -3.29
CA ILE A 369 -17.02 1.92 -2.64
C ILE A 369 -17.97 2.30 -1.51
N GLN A 370 -17.46 2.41 -0.28
CA GLN A 370 -18.23 2.74 0.91
C GLN A 370 -17.72 4.03 1.54
N ALA A 371 -18.63 4.94 1.85
CA ALA A 371 -18.32 6.16 2.58
C ALA A 371 -18.06 5.88 4.06
N ALA A 372 -17.02 6.54 4.60
CA ALA A 372 -16.66 6.48 6.02
C ALA A 372 -17.12 7.70 6.82
N SER A 373 -17.50 8.79 6.14
CA SER A 373 -18.02 10.03 6.73
C SER A 373 -18.90 10.78 5.74
N ASP A 374 -19.60 11.81 6.22
CA ASP A 374 -20.19 12.81 5.33
C ASP A 374 -19.11 13.47 4.47
N SER A 375 -19.43 13.76 3.20
CA SER A 375 -18.51 14.43 2.28
C SER A 375 -19.27 15.29 1.28
N THR A 376 -18.88 16.56 1.17
CA THR A 376 -19.45 17.48 0.18
C THR A 376 -18.85 17.31 -1.22
N GLU A 377 -17.76 16.55 -1.32
CA GLU A 377 -17.13 16.15 -2.58
C GLU A 377 -16.27 14.92 -2.31
N PHE A 378 -16.83 13.73 -2.53
CA PHE A 378 -16.15 12.46 -2.24
C PHE A 378 -14.98 12.23 -3.18
N PHE A 379 -15.16 12.59 -4.45
CA PHE A 379 -14.14 12.52 -5.49
C PHE A 379 -13.53 13.90 -5.73
N SER A 380 -12.78 14.39 -4.75
CA SER A 380 -12.40 15.81 -4.69
C SER A 380 -11.22 16.21 -5.57
N ASN A 381 -11.30 17.46 -6.04
CA ASN A 381 -10.21 18.14 -6.71
C ASN A 381 -9.37 18.97 -5.70
N THR A 382 -8.32 18.40 -5.10
CA THR A 382 -7.52 19.08 -4.04
C THR A 382 -6.10 19.49 -4.45
N ALA A 383 -5.52 18.91 -5.51
CA ALA A 383 -4.17 19.29 -5.96
C ALA A 383 -4.17 20.56 -6.85
N ALA A 384 -3.18 21.43 -6.62
CA ALA A 384 -2.89 22.59 -7.47
C ALA A 384 -2.70 22.16 -8.94
N PRO A 385 -3.14 22.98 -9.92
CA PRO A 385 -3.45 22.54 -11.27
C PRO A 385 -2.18 22.17 -12.03
N SER A 386 -1.92 20.88 -12.17
CA SER A 386 -1.45 20.41 -13.48
C SER A 386 -2.69 20.28 -14.35
N THR A 387 -2.96 21.33 -15.11
CA THR A 387 -4.02 21.34 -16.12
C THR A 387 -3.85 20.12 -17.02
N ASN A 388 -4.90 19.30 -17.19
CA ASN A 388 -5.04 18.17 -18.14
C ASN A 388 -4.91 16.73 -17.58
N VAL A 389 -5.13 16.49 -16.29
CA VAL A 389 -5.30 15.11 -15.78
C VAL A 389 -6.70 14.99 -15.16
N GLU A 390 -7.50 14.09 -15.71
CA GLU A 390 -8.83 13.75 -15.19
C GLU A 390 -8.74 12.45 -14.40
N LEU A 391 -9.32 12.42 -13.21
CA LEU A 391 -9.64 11.16 -12.55
C LEU A 391 -10.74 10.48 -13.34
N MET A 392 -10.49 9.26 -13.82
CA MET A 392 -11.49 8.45 -14.50
C MET A 392 -12.02 7.38 -13.56
N VAL A 393 -13.34 7.29 -13.43
CA VAL A 393 -14.02 6.19 -12.73
C VAL A 393 -14.82 5.39 -13.75
N ALA A 394 -14.40 4.15 -13.97
CA ALA A 394 -14.96 3.25 -14.97
C ALA A 394 -15.68 2.07 -14.31
N ILE A 395 -16.96 1.91 -14.64
CA ILE A 395 -17.81 0.83 -14.17
C ILE A 395 -17.77 -0.31 -15.22
N SER A 396 -17.05 -1.37 -14.88
CA SER A 396 -16.89 -2.58 -15.70
C SER A 396 -18.14 -3.46 -15.67
N GLY A 397 -18.15 -4.55 -16.45
CA GLY A 397 -19.35 -5.36 -16.69
C GLY A 397 -20.03 -5.95 -15.43
N GLY A 398 -19.28 -6.17 -14.35
CA GLY A 398 -19.78 -6.61 -13.05
C GLY A 398 -20.50 -5.52 -12.24
N GLY A 399 -20.43 -4.26 -12.67
CA GLY A 399 -21.09 -3.12 -12.03
C GLY A 399 -20.32 -2.56 -10.84
N MET A 400 -20.90 -1.53 -10.22
CA MET A 400 -20.37 -0.84 -9.05
C MET A 400 -21.47 -0.73 -8.00
N THR A 401 -21.09 -0.89 -6.72
CA THR A 401 -21.91 -0.46 -5.58
C THR A 401 -21.30 0.77 -4.92
N PHE A 402 -22.08 1.84 -4.74
CA PHE A 402 -21.74 2.94 -3.85
C PHE A 402 -22.60 2.82 -2.57
N ASN A 403 -21.98 2.49 -1.46
CA ASN A 403 -22.63 2.39 -0.15
C ASN A 403 -22.39 3.67 0.64
N THR A 404 -23.44 4.46 0.89
CA THR A 404 -23.29 5.66 1.72
C THR A 404 -23.13 5.36 3.20
N ALA A 405 -23.40 4.13 3.66
CA ALA A 405 -23.30 3.72 5.06
C ALA A 405 -24.07 4.62 6.06
N GLY A 406 -25.04 5.40 5.58
CA GLY A 406 -25.80 6.36 6.40
C GLY A 406 -25.31 7.81 6.32
N TYR A 407 -24.22 8.08 5.62
CA TYR A 407 -23.65 9.41 5.43
C TYR A 407 -24.22 10.13 4.20
N ASP A 408 -24.22 11.46 4.23
CA ASP A 408 -24.54 12.29 3.08
C ASP A 408 -23.26 12.59 2.28
N VAL A 409 -23.28 12.18 1.01
CA VAL A 409 -22.12 12.20 0.12
C VAL A 409 -22.48 12.89 -1.19
N ALA A 410 -21.72 13.88 -1.60
CA ALA A 410 -21.84 14.54 -2.89
C ALA A 410 -20.61 14.28 -3.76
N THR A 411 -20.80 14.25 -5.09
CA THR A 411 -19.71 14.11 -6.04
C THR A 411 -20.00 14.80 -7.38
N ALA A 412 -19.02 15.54 -7.88
CA ALA A 412 -18.99 16.08 -9.24
C ALA A 412 -18.30 15.13 -10.25
N GLN A 413 -17.75 14.01 -9.79
CA GLN A 413 -17.10 13.01 -10.64
C GLN A 413 -18.07 12.40 -11.66
N SER A 414 -17.66 12.42 -12.92
CA SER A 414 -18.30 11.69 -14.01
C SER A 414 -17.98 10.20 -13.94
N PHE A 415 -19.00 9.36 -14.11
CA PHE A 415 -18.85 7.91 -14.21
C PHE A 415 -18.96 7.45 -15.66
N THR A 416 -18.14 6.46 -16.04
CA THR A 416 -18.07 5.91 -17.40
C THR A 416 -18.23 4.38 -17.38
N GLY A 417 -18.33 3.74 -18.55
CA GLY A 417 -18.36 2.28 -18.67
C GLY A 417 -19.75 1.70 -18.94
N THR A 418 -19.86 0.38 -18.93
CA THR A 418 -21.09 -0.33 -19.35
C THR A 418 -21.78 -1.07 -18.20
N GLY A 419 -21.16 -1.16 -17.03
CA GLY A 419 -21.77 -1.81 -15.87
C GLY A 419 -22.84 -0.96 -15.19
N GLY A 420 -23.67 -1.62 -14.40
CA GLY A 420 -24.70 -0.96 -13.59
C GLY A 420 -24.13 -0.26 -12.35
N PHE A 421 -24.80 0.78 -11.91
CA PHE A 421 -24.51 1.51 -10.68
C PHE A 421 -25.59 1.17 -9.64
N THR A 422 -25.20 0.58 -8.51
CA THR A 422 -26.08 0.35 -7.36
C THR A 422 -25.77 1.29 -6.20
N LYS A 423 -26.76 2.05 -5.74
CA LYS A 423 -26.71 2.87 -4.52
C LYS A 423 -27.31 2.10 -3.34
N THR A 424 -26.53 1.97 -2.27
CA THR A 424 -26.96 1.39 -0.98
C THR A 424 -26.65 2.34 0.18
N GLY A 425 -27.04 1.98 1.41
CA GLY A 425 -26.88 2.80 2.60
C GLY A 425 -27.98 3.86 2.75
N ALA A 426 -28.28 4.23 4.00
CA ALA A 426 -29.43 5.07 4.32
C ALA A 426 -29.25 6.57 3.98
N GLY A 427 -28.01 7.04 3.81
CA GLY A 427 -27.71 8.44 3.53
C GLY A 427 -27.89 8.81 2.05
N THR A 428 -27.71 10.09 1.75
CA THR A 428 -27.89 10.67 0.41
C THR A 428 -26.64 10.53 -0.44
N LEU A 429 -26.78 10.08 -1.70
CA LEU A 429 -25.74 10.24 -2.73
C LEU A 429 -26.18 11.33 -3.71
N THR A 430 -25.44 12.43 -3.76
CA THR A 430 -25.68 13.54 -4.68
C THR A 430 -24.72 13.46 -5.86
N LEU A 431 -25.26 13.37 -7.09
CA LEU A 431 -24.51 13.36 -8.33
C LEU A 431 -24.66 14.72 -9.04
N SER A 432 -23.60 15.51 -9.11
CA SER A 432 -23.56 16.80 -9.82
C SER A 432 -22.72 16.76 -11.11
N GLY A 433 -21.95 15.70 -11.32
CA GLY A 433 -21.18 15.46 -12.54
C GLY A 433 -22.03 14.88 -13.67
N GLU A 434 -21.63 15.16 -14.92
CA GLU A 434 -22.27 14.56 -16.10
C GLU A 434 -21.68 13.19 -16.37
N SER A 435 -22.48 12.13 -16.35
CA SER A 435 -21.99 10.76 -16.52
C SER A 435 -22.25 10.23 -17.93
N THR A 436 -21.41 9.29 -18.37
CA THR A 436 -21.52 8.62 -19.68
C THR A 436 -21.61 7.10 -19.57
N PHE A 437 -21.80 6.55 -18.37
CA PHE A 437 -22.06 5.12 -18.21
C PHE A 437 -23.41 4.73 -18.84
N THR A 438 -23.46 3.54 -19.42
CA THR A 438 -24.63 3.05 -20.16
C THR A 438 -25.38 1.92 -19.45
N GLY A 439 -24.87 1.45 -18.31
CA GLY A 439 -25.58 0.50 -17.46
C GLY A 439 -26.77 1.12 -16.71
N GLY A 440 -27.59 0.28 -16.09
CA GLY A 440 -28.71 0.74 -15.26
C GLY A 440 -28.26 1.39 -13.95
N MET A 441 -29.14 2.17 -13.34
CA MET A 441 -28.97 2.73 -12.00
C MET A 441 -30.00 2.10 -11.07
N THR A 442 -29.56 1.52 -9.95
CA THR A 442 -30.42 0.89 -8.95
C THR A 442 -30.25 1.56 -7.60
N VAL A 443 -31.33 2.02 -6.98
CA VAL A 443 -31.32 2.62 -5.63
C VAL A 443 -32.00 1.66 -4.68
N MET A 444 -31.23 1.02 -3.81
CA MET A 444 -31.76 0.03 -2.85
C MET A 444 -32.12 0.65 -1.50
N ALA A 445 -31.48 1.77 -1.12
CA ALA A 445 -31.71 2.44 0.16
C ALA A 445 -31.30 3.92 0.11
N GLY A 446 -31.94 4.73 0.96
CA GLY A 446 -31.66 6.15 1.14
C GLY A 446 -32.15 6.99 -0.03
N THR A 447 -31.41 8.08 -0.30
CA THR A 447 -31.74 9.06 -1.33
C THR A 447 -30.68 9.06 -2.43
N LEU A 448 -31.13 9.06 -3.69
CA LEU A 448 -30.32 9.50 -4.83
C LEU A 448 -30.73 10.93 -5.18
N SER A 449 -29.80 11.87 -5.14
CA SER A 449 -30.03 13.26 -5.53
C SER A 449 -29.29 13.57 -6.83
N LEU A 450 -30.02 13.93 -7.87
CA LEU A 450 -29.46 14.39 -9.14
C LEU A 450 -29.36 15.91 -9.08
N ALA A 451 -28.15 16.44 -9.10
CA ALA A 451 -27.85 17.87 -9.12
C ALA A 451 -27.33 18.35 -10.49
N SER A 452 -27.41 17.47 -11.50
CA SER A 452 -27.18 17.77 -12.91
C SER A 452 -28.25 17.04 -13.73
N ALA A 453 -28.77 17.71 -14.76
CA ALA A 453 -29.71 17.12 -15.72
C ALA A 453 -29.05 16.09 -16.68
N ALA A 454 -27.73 15.92 -16.59
CA ALA A 454 -26.96 14.90 -17.29
C ALA A 454 -26.23 13.95 -16.32
N ALA A 455 -26.70 13.86 -15.07
CA ALA A 455 -26.15 12.93 -14.09
C ALA A 455 -26.32 11.46 -14.49
N LEU A 456 -27.41 11.15 -15.22
CA LEU A 456 -27.66 9.85 -15.86
C LEU A 456 -27.71 10.00 -17.38
N THR A 457 -27.48 8.91 -18.12
CA THR A 457 -27.62 8.88 -19.58
C THR A 457 -29.05 8.56 -20.00
N SER A 458 -29.45 8.95 -21.22
CA SER A 458 -30.78 8.64 -21.77
C SER A 458 -31.05 7.14 -21.94
N ASP A 459 -30.01 6.31 -21.93
CA ASP A 459 -30.10 4.86 -22.02
C ASP A 459 -30.25 4.20 -20.64
N THR A 460 -30.13 4.97 -19.55
CA THR A 460 -30.18 4.44 -18.18
C THR A 460 -31.59 3.94 -17.86
N THR A 461 -31.71 2.68 -17.48
CA THR A 461 -32.89 2.20 -16.73
C THR A 461 -32.68 2.51 -15.26
N LEU A 462 -33.58 3.30 -14.66
CA LEU A 462 -33.54 3.65 -13.24
C LEU A 462 -34.50 2.77 -12.46
N ASP A 463 -33.99 1.97 -11.53
CA ASP A 463 -34.77 1.09 -10.66
C ASP A 463 -34.69 1.59 -9.22
N LEU A 464 -35.84 1.90 -8.62
CA LEU A 464 -35.95 2.45 -7.28
C LEU A 464 -36.64 1.44 -6.37
N ALA A 465 -36.00 1.04 -5.27
CA ALA A 465 -36.66 0.20 -4.30
C ALA A 465 -37.78 0.98 -3.57
N THR A 466 -38.87 0.31 -3.20
CA THR A 466 -39.93 0.94 -2.41
C THR A 466 -39.37 1.53 -1.11
N GLY A 467 -39.79 2.77 -0.77
CA GLY A 467 -39.32 3.50 0.41
C GLY A 467 -38.02 4.28 0.22
N THR A 468 -37.42 4.27 -0.99
CA THR A 468 -36.31 5.15 -1.35
C THR A 468 -36.82 6.54 -1.77
N ALA A 469 -35.87 7.48 -1.94
CA ALA A 469 -36.16 8.79 -2.50
C ALA A 469 -35.30 9.10 -3.73
N LEU A 470 -35.91 9.75 -4.71
CA LEU A 470 -35.23 10.38 -5.85
C LEU A 470 -35.42 11.90 -5.76
N SER A 471 -34.31 12.63 -5.72
CA SER A 471 -34.32 14.08 -5.68
C SER A 471 -33.80 14.70 -6.96
N LEU A 472 -34.49 15.72 -7.49
CA LEU A 472 -34.20 16.40 -8.76
C LEU A 472 -33.87 17.88 -8.50
N PHE A 473 -32.59 18.22 -8.33
CA PHE A 473 -32.12 19.56 -7.96
C PHE A 473 -31.19 20.16 -9.03
N TYR A 474 -31.73 20.34 -10.24
CA TYR A 474 -31.00 20.92 -11.38
C TYR A 474 -31.75 22.11 -11.99
N GLY A 475 -32.48 22.88 -11.18
CA GLY A 475 -33.15 24.10 -11.63
C GLY A 475 -34.33 23.82 -12.56
N ASP A 476 -34.36 24.50 -13.72
CA ASP A 476 -35.43 24.39 -14.72
C ASP A 476 -35.11 23.38 -15.85
N ASP A 477 -34.05 22.57 -15.68
CA ASP A 477 -33.59 21.60 -16.70
C ASP A 477 -34.34 20.25 -16.61
N THR A 478 -33.95 19.30 -17.46
CA THR A 478 -34.62 18.00 -17.61
C THR A 478 -33.62 16.84 -17.66
N GLN A 479 -33.70 15.90 -16.71
CA GLN A 479 -33.01 14.62 -16.80
C GLN A 479 -33.79 13.68 -17.73
N THR A 480 -33.09 12.94 -18.59
CA THR A 480 -33.70 11.90 -19.45
C THR A 480 -33.18 10.52 -19.06
N ILE A 481 -34.07 9.53 -18.97
CA ILE A 481 -33.76 8.12 -18.72
C ILE A 481 -34.53 7.22 -19.70
N ALA A 482 -34.12 5.98 -19.86
CA ALA A 482 -34.76 5.02 -20.76
C ALA A 482 -36.08 4.48 -20.18
N ALA A 483 -36.08 4.14 -18.90
CA ALA A 483 -37.22 3.56 -18.20
C ALA A 483 -37.11 3.80 -16.69
N LEU A 484 -38.27 3.87 -16.02
CA LEU A 484 -38.38 3.93 -14.56
C LEU A 484 -39.04 2.65 -14.05
N LEU A 485 -38.32 1.94 -13.18
CA LEU A 485 -38.77 0.73 -12.51
C LEU A 485 -38.93 0.99 -11.00
N VAL A 486 -39.81 0.24 -10.37
CA VAL A 486 -39.93 0.13 -8.92
C VAL A 486 -39.85 -1.33 -8.52
N ASP A 487 -38.89 -1.67 -7.65
CA ASP A 487 -38.59 -3.06 -7.24
C ASP A 487 -38.44 -4.01 -8.45
N GLY A 488 -37.79 -3.53 -9.52
CA GLY A 488 -37.58 -4.29 -10.76
C GLY A 488 -38.81 -4.39 -11.68
N VAL A 489 -39.92 -3.73 -11.36
CA VAL A 489 -41.16 -3.72 -12.16
C VAL A 489 -41.29 -2.40 -12.91
N ASP A 490 -41.48 -2.46 -14.23
CA ASP A 490 -41.69 -1.27 -15.07
C ASP A 490 -42.97 -0.53 -14.67
N THR A 491 -42.84 0.78 -14.46
CA THR A 491 -43.97 1.67 -14.12
C THR A 491 -44.88 1.94 -15.31
N GLY A 492 -44.39 1.75 -16.54
CA GLY A 492 -45.11 2.05 -17.78
C GLY A 492 -45.25 3.56 -18.06
N LEU A 493 -44.64 4.42 -17.25
CA LEU A 493 -44.63 5.86 -17.46
C LEU A 493 -43.78 6.19 -18.69
N THR A 494 -44.27 7.11 -19.53
CA THR A 494 -43.55 7.60 -20.71
C THR A 494 -43.86 9.08 -20.89
N GLY A 495 -42.85 9.88 -21.24
CA GLY A 495 -42.98 11.34 -21.35
C GLY A 495 -42.28 12.09 -20.21
N THR A 496 -42.58 13.38 -20.09
CA THR A 496 -41.91 14.29 -19.14
C THR A 496 -42.82 14.57 -17.96
N TYR A 497 -42.30 14.40 -16.75
CA TYR A 497 -43.01 14.55 -15.49
C TYR A 497 -42.30 15.54 -14.56
N THR A 498 -43.07 16.39 -13.91
CA THR A 498 -42.65 17.18 -12.75
C THR A 498 -42.58 16.30 -11.49
N VAL A 499 -41.93 16.80 -10.43
CA VAL A 499 -41.90 16.15 -9.11
C VAL A 499 -43.32 15.90 -8.57
N ASP A 500 -44.24 16.86 -8.73
CA ASP A 500 -45.62 16.74 -8.25
C ASP A 500 -46.41 15.67 -9.03
N GLU A 501 -46.19 15.57 -10.34
CA GLU A 501 -46.83 14.55 -11.17
C GLU A 501 -46.32 13.14 -10.82
N LEU A 502 -45.01 12.97 -10.61
CA LEU A 502 -44.43 11.68 -10.18
C LEU A 502 -44.98 11.23 -8.82
N ASN A 503 -45.11 12.15 -7.86
CA ASN A 503 -45.72 11.85 -6.57
C ASN A 503 -47.23 11.51 -6.69
N GLY A 504 -47.90 11.96 -7.75
CA GLY A 504 -49.29 11.64 -8.05
C GLY A 504 -49.53 10.19 -8.52
N GLU A 505 -48.49 9.50 -8.97
CA GLU A 505 -48.55 8.11 -9.48
C GLU A 505 -48.52 7.05 -8.35
N ASP A 506 -48.33 7.45 -7.09
CA ASP A 506 -48.33 6.57 -5.89
C ASP A 506 -47.40 5.35 -6.00
N LEU A 507 -46.18 5.58 -6.48
CA LEU A 507 -45.19 4.54 -6.78
C LEU A 507 -44.49 3.95 -5.53
N GLY A 508 -44.83 4.38 -4.32
CA GLY A 508 -44.12 3.96 -3.09
C GLY A 508 -42.70 4.51 -2.96
N VAL A 509 -42.32 5.46 -3.82
CA VAL A 509 -41.04 6.19 -3.84
C VAL A 509 -41.33 7.66 -3.57
N THR A 510 -40.46 8.33 -2.81
CA THR A 510 -40.59 9.78 -2.57
C THR A 510 -39.82 10.56 -3.64
N PHE A 511 -40.51 11.46 -4.34
CA PHE A 511 -39.86 12.39 -5.28
C PHE A 511 -39.76 13.77 -4.66
N THR A 512 -38.58 14.39 -4.71
CA THR A 512 -38.33 15.78 -4.29
C THR A 512 -37.57 16.53 -5.38
N GLY A 513 -37.53 17.87 -5.33
CA GLY A 513 -36.74 18.64 -6.28
C GLY A 513 -37.15 20.10 -6.41
N ASP A 514 -36.51 20.80 -7.34
CA ASP A 514 -36.87 22.16 -7.74
C ASP A 514 -38.19 22.18 -8.52
N SER A 515 -38.96 23.26 -8.41
CA SER A 515 -40.27 23.37 -9.08
C SER A 515 -40.20 23.33 -10.62
N GLY A 516 -39.04 23.63 -11.19
CA GLY A 516 -38.80 23.58 -12.63
C GLY A 516 -38.15 22.28 -13.12
N SER A 517 -37.65 21.44 -12.20
CA SER A 517 -36.94 20.22 -12.57
C SER A 517 -37.93 19.16 -13.04
N THR A 518 -37.64 18.54 -14.17
CA THR A 518 -38.47 17.46 -14.73
C THR A 518 -37.66 16.21 -15.07
N LEU A 519 -38.33 15.07 -15.12
CA LEU A 519 -37.78 13.78 -15.53
C LEU A 519 -38.49 13.32 -16.80
N THR A 520 -37.74 13.11 -17.87
CA THR A 520 -38.24 12.50 -19.11
C THR A 520 -37.94 11.01 -19.12
N ILE A 521 -38.98 10.20 -19.23
CA ILE A 521 -38.92 8.75 -19.30
C ILE A 521 -39.16 8.33 -20.76
N GLY A 522 -38.15 7.69 -21.35
CA GLY A 522 -38.17 7.19 -22.71
C GLY A 522 -39.23 6.12 -22.93
N MET A 523 -39.49 5.81 -24.20
CA MET A 523 -40.29 4.65 -24.54
C MET A 523 -39.37 3.44 -24.52
N VAL A 524 -39.63 2.45 -23.66
CA VAL A 524 -39.05 1.11 -23.87
C VAL A 524 -39.55 0.65 -25.24
N PRO A 525 -38.69 0.40 -26.24
CA PRO A 525 -39.17 -0.17 -27.47
C PRO A 525 -39.74 -1.55 -27.12
N GLU A 526 -41.07 -1.66 -27.17
CA GLU A 526 -41.79 -2.93 -27.16
C GLU A 526 -40.97 -3.92 -27.97
N PRO A 527 -40.63 -5.12 -27.43
CA PRO A 527 -39.82 -6.10 -28.15
C PRO A 527 -40.45 -6.25 -29.52
N SER A 528 -39.72 -5.73 -30.53
CA SER A 528 -40.34 -5.39 -31.80
C SER A 528 -41.15 -6.58 -32.31
N VAL A 529 -42.24 -6.32 -33.00
CA VAL A 529 -43.16 -7.32 -33.58
C VAL A 529 -42.41 -8.46 -34.31
N ALA A 530 -41.13 -8.30 -34.68
CA ALA A 530 -40.22 -9.38 -35.09
C ALA A 530 -40.10 -10.56 -34.09
N ALA A 531 -40.05 -10.33 -32.77
CA ALA A 531 -39.99 -11.40 -31.76
C ALA A 531 -41.32 -12.17 -31.66
N LEU A 532 -42.45 -11.45 -31.78
CA LEU A 532 -43.78 -12.06 -31.82
C LEU A 532 -44.05 -12.78 -33.17
N SER A 533 -43.46 -12.28 -34.26
CA SER A 533 -43.47 -12.91 -35.58
C SER A 533 -42.66 -14.21 -35.60
N ALA A 534 -41.55 -14.27 -34.87
CA ALA A 534 -40.75 -15.49 -34.70
C ALA A 534 -41.51 -16.56 -33.88
N LEU A 535 -42.26 -16.17 -32.85
CA LEU A 535 -43.14 -17.08 -32.09
C LEU A 535 -44.35 -17.56 -32.91
N MET A 536 -44.99 -16.68 -33.70
CA MET A 536 -46.09 -17.08 -34.59
C MET A 536 -45.61 -17.97 -35.75
N ALA A 537 -44.42 -17.73 -36.30
CA ALA A 537 -43.82 -18.60 -37.30
C ALA A 537 -43.50 -20.00 -36.75
N LEU A 538 -43.04 -20.10 -35.48
CA LEU A 538 -42.86 -21.38 -34.79
C LEU A 538 -44.20 -22.10 -34.52
N GLY A 539 -45.26 -21.36 -34.21
CA GLY A 539 -46.62 -21.89 -34.04
C GLY A 539 -47.21 -22.44 -35.35
N LEU A 540 -46.97 -21.77 -36.48
CA LEU A 540 -47.40 -22.20 -37.82
C LEU A 540 -46.59 -23.41 -38.33
N LEU A 541 -45.28 -23.49 -38.04
CA LEU A 541 -44.44 -24.65 -38.34
C LEU A 541 -44.80 -25.91 -37.52
N ARG A 542 -45.36 -25.75 -36.31
CA ARG A 542 -45.92 -26.88 -35.54
C ARG A 542 -47.28 -27.37 -36.08
N ARG A 543 -48.06 -26.50 -36.73
CA ARG A 543 -49.38 -26.87 -37.29
C ARG A 543 -49.28 -27.53 -38.68
N SER A 544 -48.26 -27.22 -39.47
CA SER A 544 -48.03 -27.86 -40.79
C SER A 544 -47.38 -29.26 -40.73
N ARG A 545 -46.90 -29.70 -39.56
CA ARG A 545 -46.40 -31.07 -39.32
C ARG A 545 -47.45 -32.06 -38.78
N ARG A 546 -48.73 -31.66 -38.70
CA ARG A 546 -49.84 -32.50 -38.22
C ARG A 546 -51.03 -32.61 -39.21
N ALA A 547 -50.80 -32.39 -40.50
CA ALA A 547 -51.80 -32.66 -41.54
C ALA A 547 -51.33 -33.79 -42.45
#